data_AF-A0A2D6Y450-F1
#
_entry.id   AF-A0A2D6Y450-F1
#
_cell.length_a   1.000
_cell.length_b   1.000
_cell.length_c   1.000
_cell.angle_alpha   90.00
_cell.angle_beta   90.00
_cell.angle_gamma   90.00
#
_symmetry.space_group_name_H-M   'P 1'
#
loop_
_entity.id
_entity.type
_entity.pdbx_description
1 polymer ?
#
loop_
_entity_poly.entity_id
_entity_poly.type
_entity_poly.pdbx_seq_one_letter_code
_entity_poly.pdbx_strand_id
1 'polypeptide(L)' 'MNAGKLLSAPPSNDTLIDALRGCRSADEVLKLEQRLAELPEAEPLFDWVCTLLVERQVSRGLAARLLSQMHHGRGVD' A
#
# COMPACT_ATOMS: atom_id res chain seq x y z
N MET A 1 7.80 -24.61 4.61
CA MET A 1 7.26 -23.24 4.74
C MET A 1 8.06 -22.34 3.81
N ASN A 2 7.54 -22.01 2.62
CA ASN A 2 8.20 -21.11 1.66
C ASN A 2 7.29 -19.90 1.44
N ALA A 3 7.34 -18.93 2.35
CA ALA A 3 6.62 -17.66 2.21
C ALA A 3 7.64 -16.52 2.37
N GLY A 4 8.52 -16.41 1.38
CA GLY A 4 9.62 -15.45 1.37
C GLY A 4 10.21 -15.37 -0.03
N LYS A 5 9.35 -15.22 -1.05
CA LYS A 5 9.86 -14.72 -2.33
C LYS A 5 10.15 -13.24 -2.09
N LEU A 6 11.41 -12.94 -1.76
CA LEU A 6 11.97 -11.59 -1.83
C LEU A 6 11.53 -11.04 -3.19
N LEU A 7 10.63 -10.07 -3.17
CA LEU A 7 10.23 -9.36 -4.37
C LEU A 7 11.48 -8.60 -4.80
N SER A 8 12.06 -8.95 -5.95
CA SER A 8 13.27 -8.30 -6.47
C SER A 8 12.96 -6.99 -7.20
N ALA A 9 11.68 -6.61 -7.26
CA ALA A 9 11.17 -5.43 -7.94
C ALA A 9 9.80 -5.04 -7.34
N PRO A 10 9.37 -3.77 -7.49
CA PRO A 10 8.03 -3.33 -7.16
C PRO A 10 6.94 -4.18 -7.83
N PRO A 11 5.78 -4.40 -7.16
CA PRO A 11 4.65 -5.08 -7.80
C PRO A 11 4.06 -4.24 -8.94
N SER A 12 3.36 -4.90 -9.86
CA SER A 12 2.52 -4.19 -10.84
C SER A 12 1.39 -3.42 -10.15
N ASN A 13 0.88 -2.37 -10.80
CA ASN A 13 -0.25 -1.58 -10.28
C ASN A 13 -1.46 -2.45 -9.93
N ASP A 14 -1.85 -3.40 -10.79
CA ASP A 14 -2.98 -4.29 -10.51
C ASP A 14 -2.77 -5.14 -9.25
N THR A 15 -1.56 -5.70 -9.08
CA THR A 15 -1.21 -6.47 -7.88
C THR A 15 -1.24 -5.60 -6.62
N LEU A 16 -0.75 -4.36 -6.72
CA LEU A 16 -0.79 -3.40 -5.62
C LEU A 16 -2.23 -3.01 -5.29
N ILE A 17 -3.07 -2.74 -6.29
CA ILE A 17 -4.48 -2.39 -6.12
C ILE A 17 -5.23 -3.51 -5.42
N ASP A 18 -5.02 -4.77 -5.81
CA ASP A 18 -5.67 -5.91 -5.17
C ASP A 18 -5.21 -6.10 -3.72
N ALA A 19 -3.92 -5.90 -3.43
CA ALA A 19 -3.41 -5.90 -2.06
C ALA A 19 -4.07 -4.78 -1.22
N LEU A 20 -4.20 -3.57 -1.77
CA LEU A 20 -4.82 -2.43 -1.10
C LEU A 20 -6.31 -2.61 -0.85
N ARG A 21 -7.03 -3.27 -1.76
CA ARG A 21 -8.43 -3.67 -1.56
C ARG A 21 -8.56 -4.72 -0.45
N GLY A 22 -7.55 -5.58 -0.29
CA GLY A 22 -7.47 -6.60 0.75
C GLY A 22 -7.27 -6.03 2.16
N CYS A 23 -6.57 -4.90 2.31
CA CYS A 23 -6.34 -4.26 3.61
C CYS A 23 -7.66 -3.74 4.22
N ARG A 24 -8.06 -4.29 5.37
CA ARG A 24 -9.27 -3.88 6.10
C ARG A 24 -8.98 -2.99 7.31
N SER A 25 -7.73 -2.98 7.77
CA SER A 25 -7.28 -2.24 8.95
C SER A 25 -6.01 -1.43 8.70
N ALA A 26 -5.74 -0.44 9.56
CA ALA A 26 -4.53 0.38 9.48
C ALA A 26 -3.25 -0.44 9.69
N ASP A 27 -3.30 -1.47 10.56
CA ASP A 27 -2.18 -2.39 10.78
C ASP A 27 -1.82 -3.18 9.51
N GLU A 28 -2.82 -3.65 8.76
CA GLU A 28 -2.58 -4.33 7.48
C GLU A 28 -1.99 -3.39 6.42
N VAL A 29 -2.41 -2.12 6.40
CA VAL A 29 -1.83 -1.11 5.52
C VAL A 29 -0.37 -0.83 5.90
N LEU A 30 -0.07 -0.71 7.19
CA LEU A 30 1.29 -0.49 7.69
C LEU A 30 2.22 -1.67 7.38
N LYS A 31 1.74 -2.92 7.56
CA LYS A 31 2.48 -4.12 7.18
C LYS A 31 2.76 -4.17 5.68
N LEU A 32 1.81 -3.75 4.86
CA LEU A 32 2.01 -3.66 3.41
C LEU A 32 3.07 -2.60 3.08
N GLU A 33 3.00 -1.42 3.70
CA GLU A 33 3.97 -0.35 3.53
C GLU A 33 5.39 -0.80 3.89
N GLN A 34 5.58 -1.46 5.05
CA GLN A 34 6.88 -1.98 5.48
C GLN A 34 7.46 -2.98 4.48
N ARG A 35 6.64 -3.91 3.99
CA ARG A 35 7.06 -4.90 2.98
C ARG A 35 7.44 -4.27 1.65
N LEU A 36 6.82 -3.15 1.28
CA LEU A 36 7.15 -2.40 0.06
C LEU A 36 8.44 -1.59 0.25
N ALA A 37 8.66 -1.03 1.43
CA ALA A 37 9.89 -0.31 1.76
C ALA A 37 11.15 -1.18 1.75
N GLU A 38 11.01 -2.51 1.86
CA GLU A 38 12.11 -3.47 1.68
C GLU A 38 12.53 -3.63 0.21
N LEU A 39 11.74 -3.13 -0.74
CA LEU A 39 12.01 -3.27 -2.17
C LEU A 39 12.91 -2.13 -2.67
N PRO A 40 13.94 -2.43 -3.49
CA PRO A 40 14.73 -1.39 -4.11
C PRO A 40 13.84 -0.53 -5.01
N GLU A 41 14.03 0.79 -4.94
CA GLU A 41 13.32 1.79 -5.76
C GLU A 41 11.80 1.87 -5.53
N ALA A 42 11.27 1.26 -4.45
CA ALA A 42 9.87 1.46 -4.09
C ALA A 42 9.63 2.90 -3.58
N GLU A 43 8.64 3.55 -4.18
CA GLU A 43 8.12 4.82 -3.67
C GLU A 43 7.32 4.58 -2.38
N PRO A 44 7.19 5.59 -1.51
CA PRO A 44 6.32 5.50 -0.35
C PRO A 44 4.89 5.11 -0.76
N LEU A 45 4.26 4.22 0.01
CA LEU A 45 2.92 3.72 -0.33
C LEU A 45 1.88 4.86 -0.44
N PHE A 46 2.09 5.94 0.31
CA PHE A 46 1.28 7.16 0.21
C PHE A 46 1.28 7.74 -1.21
N ASP A 47 2.45 7.86 -1.84
CA ASP A 47 2.60 8.43 -3.17
C ASP A 47 1.96 7.53 -4.22
N TRP A 48 2.12 6.21 -4.10
CA TRP A 48 1.41 5.26 -4.97
C TRP A 48 -0.11 5.37 -4.86
N VAL A 49 -0.67 5.48 -3.65
CA VAL A 49 -2.13 5.65 -3.50
C VAL A 49 -2.59 6.97 -4.14
N CYS A 50 -1.81 8.05 -4.01
CA CYS A 50 -2.09 9.31 -4.68
C CYS A 50 -2.05 9.19 -6.20
N THR A 51 -1.01 8.55 -6.76
CA THR A 51 -0.87 8.32 -8.21
C THR A 51 -2.03 7.49 -8.75
N LEU A 52 -2.35 6.35 -8.09
CA LEU A 52 -3.47 5.49 -8.48
C LEU A 52 -4.81 6.22 -8.45
N LEU A 53 -4.98 7.18 -7.52
CA LEU A 53 -6.17 8.01 -7.44
C LEU A 53 -6.24 9.01 -8.61
N VAL A 54 -5.15 9.69 -8.92
CA VAL A 54 -5.05 10.65 -10.05
C VAL A 54 -5.30 9.94 -11.38
N GLU A 55 -4.71 8.76 -11.56
CA GLU A 55 -4.87 7.91 -12.74
C GLU A 55 -6.23 7.20 -12.81
N ARG A 56 -7.07 7.38 -11.78
CA ARG A 56 -8.42 6.77 -11.66
C ARG A 56 -8.42 5.23 -11.65
N GLN A 57 -7.31 4.61 -11.24
CA GLN A 57 -7.19 3.16 -11.11
C GLN A 57 -7.83 2.63 -9.82
N VAL A 58 -7.99 3.50 -8.81
CA VAL A 58 -8.76 3.21 -7.59
C VAL A 58 -9.93 4.17 -7.42
N SER A 59 -10.94 3.75 -6.66
CA SER A 59 -12.07 4.63 -6.33
C SER A 59 -11.66 5.68 -5.29
N ARG A 60 -12.29 6.86 -5.34
CA ARG A 60 -12.09 7.94 -4.36
C ARG A 60 -12.33 7.47 -2.92
N GLY A 61 -13.34 6.62 -2.71
CA GLY A 61 -13.64 6.06 -1.39
C GLY A 61 -12.55 5.12 -0.88
N LEU A 62 -11.99 4.28 -1.75
CA LEU A 62 -10.88 3.41 -1.39
C LEU A 62 -9.63 4.23 -1.03
N ALA A 63 -9.27 5.21 -1.87
CA ALA A 63 -8.12 6.08 -1.61
C ALA A 63 -8.29 6.87 -0.30
N ALA A 64 -9.44 7.52 -0.08
CA ALA A 64 -9.71 8.25 1.15
C ALA A 64 -9.61 7.36 2.40
N ARG A 65 -10.14 6.13 2.34
CA ARG A 65 -10.04 5.16 3.44
C ARG A 65 -8.59 4.75 3.71
N LEU A 66 -7.80 4.49 2.68
CA LEU A 66 -6.39 4.10 2.82
C LEU A 66 -5.54 5.24 3.37
N LEU A 67 -5.66 6.44 2.78
CA LEU A 67 -4.94 7.64 3.23
C LEU A 67 -5.29 8.00 4.68
N SER A 68 -6.57 7.87 5.06
CA SER A 68 -7.00 8.06 6.45
C SER A 68 -6.37 7.01 7.37
N GLN A 69 -6.36 5.73 6.99
CA GLN A 69 -5.75 4.68 7.80
C GLN A 69 -4.24 4.86 7.97
N MET A 70 -3.53 5.29 6.92
CA MET A 70 -2.10 5.61 6.98
C MET A 70 -1.84 6.77 7.95
N HIS A 71 -2.68 7.81 7.93
CA HIS A 71 -2.53 8.94 8.84
C HIS A 71 -2.80 8.56 10.31
N HIS A 72 -3.87 7.79 10.58
CA HIS A 72 -4.20 7.37 11.95
C HIS A 72 -3.23 6.30 12.49
N GLY A 73 -2.75 5.39 11.65
CA GLY A 73 -1.78 4.36 12.04
C GLY A 73 -0.38 4.89 12.33
N ARG A 74 -0.09 6.14 11.94
CA ARG A 74 1.18 6.84 12.21
C ARG A 74 1.19 7.66 13.50
N GLY A 75 0.10 7.64 14.27
CA GLY A 75 -0.02 8.40 15.51
C GLY A 75 -0.55 7.57 16.66
N VAL A 76 0.26 6.64 17.19
CA VAL A 76 0.30 6.22 18.61
C VAL A 76 1.70 5.64 18.88
N ASP A 77 2.55 6.42 19.52
CA ASP A 77 3.51 5.91 20.52
C ASP A 77 2.75 5.68 21.83
#